data_AF-A0A182XQR6-F1
#
_entry.id   AF-A0A182XQR6-F1
#
_cell.length_a   1.000
_cell.length_b   1.000
_cell.length_c   1.000
_cell.angle_alpha   90.00
_cell.angle_beta   90.00
_cell.angle_gamma   90.00
#
_symmetry.space_group_name_H-M   'P 1'
#
loop_
_entity.id
_entity.type
_entity.pdbx_description
1 polymer ?
#
loop_
_entity_poly.entity_id
_entity_poly.type
_entity_poly.pdbx_seq_one_letter_code
_entity_poly.pdbx_strand_id
1 'polypeptide(L)'
;MSNRNRTGTLITIGVLLTIVSGPALCETFQFPEFVAVEGDAGAACGGWIIDKVLRPHVLTTAACVQRGSRSVRQLLVRYGSAEVISRTSSLAIDRMLTFGEDERLVVLSTFGRLRRNPPVSAPTDQRL
;
A
#
# COMPACT_ATOMS: atom_id res chain seq x y z
N MET A 1 -54.84 -9.89 2.66
CA MET A 1 -53.64 -10.48 2.02
C MET A 1 -52.85 -9.37 1.31
N SER A 2 -51.99 -8.61 2.00
CA SER A 2 -51.24 -7.50 1.38
C SER A 2 -49.93 -7.09 2.09
N ASN A 3 -49.39 -7.94 2.99
CA ASN A 3 -48.11 -7.66 3.65
C ASN A 3 -46.97 -8.61 3.23
N ARG A 4 -47.28 -9.80 2.71
CA ARG A 4 -46.28 -10.80 2.30
C ARG A 4 -45.50 -10.39 1.05
N ASN A 5 -46.16 -9.69 0.13
CA ASN A 5 -45.51 -9.23 -1.11
C ASN A 5 -44.60 -8.02 -0.86
N ARG A 6 -44.94 -7.13 0.09
CA ARG A 6 -44.12 -5.94 0.41
C ARG A 6 -42.79 -6.31 1.09
N THR A 7 -42.80 -7.28 2.00
CA THR A 7 -41.56 -7.78 2.62
C THR A 7 -40.68 -8.49 1.60
N GLY A 8 -41.27 -9.28 0.69
CA GLY A 8 -40.54 -9.91 -0.41
C GLY A 8 -39.81 -8.87 -1.26
N THR A 9 -40.50 -7.84 -1.74
CA THR A 9 -39.89 -6.81 -2.59
C THR A 9 -38.77 -6.03 -1.89
N LEU A 10 -38.94 -5.69 -0.60
CA LEU A 10 -37.92 -4.98 0.17
C LEU A 10 -36.66 -5.81 0.40
N ILE A 11 -36.80 -7.11 0.65
CA ILE A 11 -35.66 -8.03 0.80
C ILE A 11 -34.93 -8.17 -0.54
N THR A 12 -35.65 -8.33 -1.65
CA THR A 12 -35.04 -8.44 -2.97
C THR A 12 -34.29 -7.16 -3.35
N ILE A 13 -34.85 -5.97 -3.07
CA ILE A 13 -34.18 -4.69 -3.31
C ILE A 13 -32.93 -4.56 -2.43
N GLY A 14 -33.01 -4.93 -1.15
CA GLY A 14 -31.86 -4.92 -0.23
C GLY A 14 -30.72 -5.83 -0.67
N VAL A 15 -31.04 -7.05 -1.13
CA VAL A 15 -30.05 -8.01 -1.65
C VAL A 15 -29.47 -7.53 -2.99
N LEU A 16 -30.29 -6.92 -3.85
CA LEU A 16 -29.81 -6.37 -5.12
C LEU A 16 -28.85 -5.18 -4.89
N LEU A 17 -29.15 -4.31 -3.92
CA LEU A 17 -28.30 -3.19 -3.54
C LEU A 17 -26.94 -3.67 -3.00
N THR A 18 -26.90 -4.71 -2.17
CA THR A 18 -25.63 -5.26 -1.67
C THR A 18 -24.79 -5.94 -2.76
N ILE A 19 -25.42 -6.50 -3.79
CA ILE A 19 -24.72 -7.09 -4.95
C ILE A 19 -24.11 -6.01 -5.84
N VAL A 20 -24.80 -4.88 -6.03
CA VAL A 20 -24.31 -3.75 -6.86
C VAL A 20 -23.15 -3.02 -6.17
N SER A 21 -23.13 -2.98 -4.84
CA SER A 21 -21.98 -2.52 -4.06
C SER A 21 -20.98 -3.66 -3.80
N GLY A 22 -20.48 -4.30 -4.86
CA GLY A 22 -19.28 -5.13 -4.75
C GLY A 22 -18.12 -4.34 -4.09
N PRO A 23 -17.10 -5.01 -3.52
CA PRO A 23 -15.92 -4.30 -3.05
C PRO A 23 -15.40 -3.46 -4.21
N ALA A 24 -15.42 -2.14 -4.05
CA ALA A 24 -14.91 -1.22 -5.05
C ALA A 24 -13.42 -1.53 -5.21
N LEU A 25 -13.10 -2.36 -6.21
CA LEU A 25 -11.73 -2.61 -6.62
C LEU A 25 -11.22 -1.24 -7.06
N CYS A 26 -10.28 -0.67 -6.29
CA CYS A 26 -9.67 0.60 -6.63
C CYS A 26 -9.16 0.51 -8.07
N GLU A 27 -9.66 1.38 -8.93
CA GLU A 27 -9.15 1.52 -10.28
C GLU A 27 -7.64 1.72 -10.21
N THR A 28 -6.93 1.03 -11.10
CA THR A 28 -5.47 0.96 -11.09
C THR A 28 -4.92 2.39 -11.14
N PHE A 29 -4.18 2.80 -10.10
CA PHE A 29 -3.47 4.09 -9.98
C PHE A 29 -4.25 5.34 -9.56
N GLN A 30 -5.47 5.25 -9.02
CA GLN A 30 -6.20 6.46 -8.56
C GLN A 30 -5.51 7.23 -7.43
N PHE A 31 -4.66 6.56 -6.63
CA PHE A 31 -3.98 7.14 -5.47
C PHE A 31 -2.46 6.93 -5.57
N PRO A 32 -1.71 7.81 -6.27
CA PRO A 32 -0.27 7.67 -6.43
C PRO A 32 0.51 7.79 -5.12
N GLU A 33 -0.11 8.37 -4.08
CA GLU A 33 0.46 8.49 -2.74
C GLU A 33 0.21 7.27 -1.84
N PHE A 34 -0.71 6.40 -2.25
CA PHE A 34 -1.01 5.21 -1.49
C PHE A 34 0.12 4.19 -1.66
N VAL A 35 0.54 3.61 -0.54
CA VAL A 35 1.62 2.64 -0.50
C VAL A 35 1.23 1.42 0.33
N ALA A 36 1.85 0.29 0.01
CA ALA A 36 1.79 -0.90 0.84
C ALA A 36 3.05 -1.00 1.71
N VAL A 37 2.86 -1.21 3.01
CA VAL A 37 3.92 -1.49 3.99
C VAL A 37 3.98 -3.00 4.20
N GLU A 38 5.04 -3.62 3.70
CA GLU A 38 5.25 -5.07 3.71
C GLU A 38 6.34 -5.44 4.71
N GLY A 39 6.15 -6.56 5.41
CA GLY A 39 7.14 -7.14 6.31
C GLY A 39 7.37 -8.64 6.03
N ASP A 40 7.90 -9.36 7.02
CA ASP A 40 8.47 -10.71 6.83
C ASP A 40 7.45 -11.78 6.35
N ALA A 41 6.16 -11.55 6.60
CA ALA A 41 5.07 -12.49 6.26
C ALA A 41 4.31 -12.13 4.98
N GLY A 42 4.75 -11.14 4.21
CA GLY A 42 4.05 -10.68 2.99
C GLY A 42 2.69 -10.02 3.24
N ALA A 43 2.23 -9.91 4.50
CA ALA A 43 1.04 -9.17 4.86
C ALA A 43 1.29 -7.66 4.68
N ALA A 44 0.58 -7.06 3.73
CA ALA A 44 0.69 -5.65 3.39
C ALA A 44 -0.32 -4.82 4.19
N CYS A 45 0.20 -3.91 5.02
CA CYS A 45 -0.59 -2.82 5.58
C CYS A 45 -0.65 -1.64 4.61
N GLY A 46 -1.66 -0.78 4.76
CA GLY A 46 -1.72 0.48 4.03
C GLY A 46 -0.86 1.58 4.65
N GLY A 47 -0.44 2.54 3.82
CA GLY A 47 0.20 3.77 4.23
C GLY A 47 0.00 4.88 3.20
N TRP A 48 0.37 6.10 3.58
CA TRP A 48 0.25 7.28 2.73
C TRP A 48 1.55 8.08 2.72
N ILE A 49 2.02 8.47 1.54
CA ILE A 49 3.17 9.37 1.43
C ILE A 49 2.73 10.79 1.83
N ILE A 50 3.39 11.36 2.83
CA ILE A 50 3.09 12.71 3.33
C ILE A 50 4.14 13.75 2.93
N ASP A 51 5.32 13.29 2.49
CA ASP A 51 6.41 14.15 2.03
C ASP A 51 7.22 13.43 0.95
N LYS A 52 7.61 14.18 -0.10
CA LYS A 52 8.29 13.70 -1.31
C LYS A 52 9.66 14.33 -1.55
N VAL A 53 10.38 14.71 -0.50
CA VAL A 53 11.81 14.99 -0.65
C VAL A 53 12.54 13.68 -0.97
N LEU A 54 13.80 13.74 -1.43
CA LEU A 54 14.67 12.62 -1.82
C LEU A 54 14.54 11.33 -0.98
N ARG A 55 14.11 11.47 0.29
CA ARG A 55 13.67 10.43 1.22
C ARG A 55 12.18 10.61 1.58
N PRO A 56 11.25 9.88 0.95
CA PRO A 56 9.83 10.03 1.25
C PRO A 56 9.49 9.57 2.68
N HIS A 57 8.54 10.27 3.28
CA HIS A 57 7.94 9.93 4.59
C HIS A 57 6.57 9.30 4.39
N VAL A 58 6.29 8.22 5.11
CA VAL A 58 5.05 7.46 5.00
C VAL A 58 4.33 7.45 6.33
N LEU A 59 3.09 7.92 6.35
CA LEU A 59 2.19 7.82 7.49
C LEU A 59 1.51 6.44 7.48
N THR A 60 1.53 5.77 8.63
CA THR A 60 0.79 4.52 8.87
C THR A 60 0.46 4.37 10.36
N THR A 61 0.05 3.18 10.80
CA THR A 61 -0.25 2.88 12.20
C THR A 61 0.87 2.08 12.86
N ALA A 62 1.08 2.24 14.17
CA ALA A 62 2.04 1.41 14.91
C ALA A 62 1.67 -0.08 14.85
N ALA A 63 0.38 -0.41 14.84
CA ALA A 63 -0.10 -1.78 14.71
C ALA A 63 0.39 -2.45 13.41
N CYS A 64 0.50 -1.67 12.33
CA CYS A 64 1.03 -2.16 11.05
C CYS A 64 2.53 -2.45 11.10
N VAL A 65 3.29 -1.59 11.77
CA VAL A 65 4.73 -1.78 11.98
C VAL A 65 4.99 -3.02 12.85
N GLN A 66 4.30 -3.11 13.99
CA GLN A 66 4.46 -4.20 14.96
C GLN A 66 4.07 -5.56 14.40
N ARG A 67 3.01 -5.60 13.56
CA ARG A 67 2.57 -6.85 12.91
C ARG A 67 3.49 -7.24 11.75
N GLY A 68 4.04 -6.27 11.04
CA GLY A 68 4.84 -6.51 9.84
C GLY A 68 6.23 -7.11 10.14
N SER A 69 6.91 -6.62 11.18
CA SER A 69 8.22 -7.16 11.57
C SER A 69 8.63 -6.75 12.98
N ARG A 70 9.57 -7.49 13.57
CA ARG A 70 10.22 -7.13 14.84
C ARG A 70 11.20 -5.97 14.68
N SER A 71 11.69 -5.72 13.46
CA SER A 71 12.59 -4.62 13.16
C SER A 71 12.00 -3.73 12.08
N VAL A 72 11.94 -2.43 12.34
CA VAL A 72 11.49 -1.43 11.36
C VAL A 72 12.31 -1.50 10.07
N ARG A 73 13.60 -1.86 10.16
CA ARG A 73 14.51 -1.96 8.99
C ARG A 73 14.20 -3.12 8.05
N GLN A 74 13.44 -4.11 8.52
CA GLN A 74 12.99 -5.25 7.71
C GLN A 74 11.71 -4.93 6.93
N LEU A 75 11.06 -3.81 7.24
CA LEU A 75 9.88 -3.36 6.51
C LEU A 75 10.27 -2.70 5.18
N LEU A 76 9.39 -2.86 4.21
CA LEU A 76 9.50 -2.30 2.87
C LEU A 76 8.25 -1.49 2.53
N VAL A 77 8.43 -0.36 1.86
CA VAL A 77 7.34 0.44 1.29
C VAL A 77 7.27 0.17 -0.20
N ARG A 78 6.11 -0.27 -0.70
CA ARG A 78 5.83 -0.58 -2.10
C ARG A 78 5.02 0.55 -2.75
N TYR A 79 5.54 1.10 -3.84
CA TYR A 79 4.96 2.23 -4.58
C TYR A 79 4.22 1.80 -5.83
N GLY A 80 3.07 2.43 -6.10
CA GLY A 80 2.47 2.44 -7.42
C GLY A 80 1.72 1.17 -7.81
N SER A 81 1.03 0.52 -6.87
CA SER A 81 -0.01 -0.45 -7.20
C SER A 81 -0.87 -0.76 -5.97
N ALA A 82 -2.17 -0.95 -6.18
CA ALA A 82 -3.08 -1.56 -5.19
C ALA A 82 -2.74 -3.05 -4.94
N GLU A 83 -1.95 -3.66 -5.83
CA GLU A 83 -1.53 -5.05 -5.81
C GLU A 83 0.00 -5.15 -5.89
N VAL A 84 0.63 -5.80 -4.92
CA VAL A 84 2.09 -5.97 -4.88
C VAL A 84 2.51 -7.01 -5.93
N ILE A 85 3.11 -6.55 -7.03
CA ILE A 85 3.66 -7.40 -8.09
C ILE A 85 5.19 -7.36 -8.06
N SER A 86 5.85 -8.31 -8.73
CA SER A 86 7.32 -8.40 -8.81
C SER A 86 8.01 -7.14 -9.37
N ARG A 87 7.27 -6.26 -10.05
CA ARG A 87 7.75 -5.00 -10.63
C ARG A 87 7.49 -3.76 -9.77
N THR A 88 6.79 -3.90 -8.64
CA THR A 88 6.45 -2.77 -7.77
C THR A 88 7.72 -2.20 -7.12
N SER A 89 7.94 -0.89 -7.25
CA SER A 89 9.14 -0.24 -6.70
C SER A 89 9.11 -0.29 -5.18
N SER A 90 10.22 -0.68 -4.54
CA SER A 90 10.34 -0.76 -3.09
C SER A 90 11.34 0.24 -2.54
N LEU A 91 11.06 0.77 -1.35
CA LEU A 91 12.00 1.51 -0.52
C LEU A 91 12.12 0.84 0.85
N ALA A 92 13.34 0.72 1.35
CA ALA A 92 13.59 0.27 2.71
C ALA A 92 13.32 1.39 3.71
N ILE A 93 12.98 1.03 4.94
CA ILE A 93 12.69 1.98 6.02
C ILE A 93 13.95 2.22 6.85
N ASP A 94 14.33 3.48 7.02
CA ASP A 94 15.46 3.90 7.86
C ASP A 94 15.06 3.92 9.34
N ARG A 95 13.97 4.61 9.65
CA ARG A 95 13.51 4.83 11.02
C ARG A 95 12.00 5.04 11.10
N MET A 96 11.46 4.73 12.27
CA MET A 96 10.12 5.10 12.68
C MET A 96 10.20 6.34 13.56
N LEU A 97 9.37 7.33 13.25
CA LEU A 97 9.19 8.56 13.99
C LEU A 97 7.84 8.48 14.69
N THR A 98 7.83 8.66 16.00
CA THR A 98 6.64 8.73 16.85
C THR A 98 6.43 10.17 17.30
N PHE A 99 5.18 10.57 17.52
CA PHE A 99 4.85 11.91 18.00
C PHE A 99 3.92 11.83 19.21
N GLY A 100 4.38 12.35 20.35
CA GLY A 100 3.61 12.36 21.60
C GLY A 100 3.42 10.97 22.21
N GLU A 101 2.49 10.87 23.16
CA GLU A 101 2.19 9.62 23.87
C GLU A 101 1.14 8.75 23.14
N ASP A 102 0.44 9.30 22.15
CA ASP A 102 -0.57 8.56 21.37
C ASP A 102 0.09 7.88 20.16
N GLU A 103 0.71 6.72 20.40
CA GLU A 103 1.52 5.98 19.43
C GLU A 103 0.69 5.27 18.32
N ARG A 104 -0.58 5.63 18.14
CA ARG A 104 -1.45 4.96 17.15
C ARG A 104 -1.01 5.22 15.73
N LEU A 105 -0.58 6.44 15.44
CA LEU A 105 -0.06 6.87 14.14
C LEU A 105 1.44 7.07 14.21
N VAL A 106 2.14 6.57 13.20
CA VAL A 106 3.61 6.65 13.10
C VAL A 106 4.02 7.08 11.71
N VAL A 107 5.16 7.75 11.64
CA VAL A 107 5.77 8.15 10.37
C VAL A 107 7.01 7.31 10.12
N LEU A 108 7.06 6.67 8.97
CA LEU A 108 8.19 5.87 8.51
C LEU A 108 9.02 6.72 7.56
N SER A 109 10.28 6.98 7.92
CA SER A 109 11.23 7.61 7.03
C SER A 109 11.93 6.55 6.21
N THR A 110 11.95 6.70 4.89
CA THR A 110 12.56 5.73 3.99
C THR A 110 14.02 6.07 3.68
N PHE A 111 14.80 5.05 3.33
CA PHE A 111 16.02 5.26 2.57
C PHE A 111 15.61 5.81 1.21
N GLY A 112 16.15 6.97 0.85
CA GLY A 112 15.82 7.64 -0.40
C GLY A 112 15.98 6.74 -1.61
N ARG A 113 15.33 7.09 -2.73
CA ARG A 113 15.37 6.28 -3.95
C ARG A 113 16.81 5.92 -4.30
N LEU A 114 17.17 4.65 -4.12
CA LEU A 114 18.33 4.07 -4.77
C LEU A 114 18.10 4.27 -6.26
N ARG A 115 18.85 5.19 -6.88
CA ARG A 115 18.89 5.28 -8.33
C ARG A 115 19.22 3.87 -8.82
N ARG A 116 18.25 3.17 -9.41
CA ARG A 116 18.56 2.09 -10.32
C ARG A 116 19.42 2.75 -11.39
N ASN A 117 20.73 2.52 -11.38
CA ASN A 117 21.52 2.80 -12.57
C ASN A 117 20.81 2.08 -13.71
N PRO A 118 20.50 2.76 -14.83
CA PRO A 118 19.99 2.06 -16.00
C PRO A 118 20.97 0.93 -16.35
N PRO A 119 20.50 -0.23 -16.80
CA PRO A 119 21.39 -1.27 -17.29
C PRO A 119 22.30 -0.61 -18.34
N VAL A 120 23.61 -0.71 -18.14
CA VAL A 120 24.58 -0.27 -19.13
C VAL A 120 24.25 -1.02 -20.40
N SER A 121 23.83 -0.29 -21.43
CA SER A 121 23.62 -0.80 -22.78
C SER A 121 24.85 -1.61 -23.18
N ALA A 122 24.61 -2.82 -23.71
CA ALA A 122 25.61 -3.83 -24.05
C ALA A 122 26.85 -3.26 -24.79
N PRO A 123 28.06 -3.83 -24.59
CA PRO A 123 29.13 -3.58 -25.52
C PRO A 123 28.77 -4.19 -26.87
N THR A 124 28.68 -3.31 -27.86
CA THR A 124 28.55 -3.61 -29.29
C THR A 124 29.54 -4.70 -29.68
N ASP A 125 29.03 -5.75 -30.31
CA ASP A 125 29.80 -6.80 -30.96
C ASP A 125 30.62 -6.17 -32.10
N GLN A 126 31.79 -5.62 -31.79
CA GLN A 126 32.80 -5.22 -32.78
C GLN A 126 33.52 -6.48 -33.23
N ARG A 127 32.93 -7.14 -34.23
CA ARG A 127 33.68 -8.08 -35.08
C ARG A 127 34.65 -7.26 -35.93
N LEU A 128 35.94 -7.43 -35.64
CA LEU A 128 37.06 -7.23 -36.57
C LEU A 128 37.52 -8.61 -37.03
#